data_AF-A0A0F9BQV6-F1
#
_entry.id   AF-A0A0F9BQV6-F1
#
_cell.length_a   1.000
_cell.length_b   1.000
_cell.length_c   1.000
_cell.angle_alpha   90.00
_cell.angle_beta   90.00
_cell.angle_gamma   90.00
#
_symmetry.space_group_name_H-M   'P 1'
#
loop_
_entity.id
_entity.type
_entity.pdbx_description
1 polymer ?
#
loop_
_entity_poly.entity_id
_entity_poly.type
_entity_poly.pdbx_seq_one_letter_code
_entity_poly.pdbx_strand_id
1 'polypeptide(L)' 'QAPVSLGVLPDSKTMRIPIPPLWRDQTAQMTLAISDEPVGGSPTGAPTGDILAVGAMANL' A
#
# COMPACT_ATOMS: atom_id res chain seq x y z
N GLN A 1 -1.22 -5.18 13.56
CA GLN A 1 -0.04 -4.46 13.03
C GLN A 1 -0.53 -3.18 12.36
N ALA A 2 0.16 -2.05 12.53
CA ALA A 2 -0.23 -0.82 11.85
C ALA A 2 0.03 -0.94 10.33
N PRO A 3 -0.78 -0.28 9.49
CA PRO A 3 -0.48 -0.17 8.06
C PRO A 3 0.89 0.48 7.84
N VAL A 4 1.55 0.08 6.76
CA VAL A 4 2.82 0.68 6.32
C VAL A 4 2.59 1.27 4.94
N SER A 5 2.80 2.57 4.79
CA SER A 5 2.76 3.22 3.48
C SER A 5 3.79 2.61 2.54
N LEU A 6 3.33 2.22 1.34
CA LEU A 6 4.19 1.73 0.25
C LEU A 6 4.59 2.85 -0.72
N GLY A 7 4.11 4.08 -0.51
CA GLY A 7 4.38 5.25 -1.33
C GLY A 7 3.12 5.84 -1.99
N VAL A 8 3.34 6.90 -2.78
CA VAL A 8 2.31 7.59 -3.55
C VAL A 8 2.16 6.93 -4.92
N LEU A 9 0.93 6.70 -5.37
CA LEU A 9 0.66 6.18 -6.70
C LEU A 9 1.02 7.26 -7.75
N PRO A 10 1.85 6.94 -8.76
CA PRO A 10 2.11 7.86 -9.87
C PRO A 10 0.88 7.94 -10.79
N ASP A 11 0.82 8.98 -11.63
CA ASP A 11 -0.22 9.13 -12.67
C ASP A 11 -0.16 8.06 -13.78
N SER A 12 0.80 7.13 -13.70
CA SER A 12 0.90 6.00 -14.60
C SER A 12 -0.19 4.97 -14.31
N LYS A 13 -0.69 4.31 -15.37
CA LYS A 13 -1.68 3.23 -15.23
C LYS A 13 -1.21 2.03 -14.40
N THR A 14 0.11 1.86 -14.28
CA THR A 14 0.71 0.72 -13.60
C THR A 14 1.88 1.18 -12.74
N MET A 15 1.91 0.72 -11.49
CA MET A 15 3.06 0.83 -10.58
C MET A 15 3.50 -0.56 -10.14
N ARG A 16 4.81 -0.75 -9.94
CA ARG A 16 5.38 -1.98 -9.40
C ARG A 16 6.20 -1.63 -8.17
N ILE A 17 5.86 -2.25 -7.04
CA ILE A 17 6.59 -2.07 -5.79
C ILE A 17 7.25 -3.41 -5.46
N PRO A 18 8.59 -3.46 -5.28
CA PRO A 18 9.25 -4.68 -4.85
C PRO A 18 8.87 -4.99 -3.40
N ILE A 19 8.37 -6.19 -3.15
CA ILE A 19 8.12 -6.67 -1.79
C ILE A 19 9.46 -7.06 -1.15
N PRO A 20 9.82 -6.48 0.01
CA PRO A 20 11.01 -6.87 0.76
C PRO A 20 11.04 -8.38 1.06
N PRO A 21 12.22 -9.04 1.05
CA PRO A 21 12.33 -10.48 1.31
C PRO A 21 11.63 -10.93 2.58
N LEU A 22 11.69 -10.12 3.64
CA LEU A 22 11.08 -10.44 4.94
C LEU A 22 9.55 -10.55 4.93
N TRP A 23 8.87 -10.06 3.89
CA TRP A 23 7.41 -10.07 3.79
C TRP A 23 6.90 -11.10 2.79
N ARG A 24 7.77 -11.77 2.03
CA ARG A 24 7.37 -12.66 0.93
C ARG A 24 6.47 -13.80 1.39
N ASP A 25 6.82 -14.45 2.49
CA ASP A 25 6.05 -15.57 3.05
C ASP A 25 4.70 -15.14 3.65
N GLN A 26 4.53 -13.84 3.89
CA GLN A 26 3.31 -13.27 4.46
C GLN A 26 2.42 -12.62 3.40
N THR A 27 2.83 -12.60 2.13
CA THR A 27 2.10 -11.92 1.05
C THR A 27 0.66 -12.37 0.92
N ALA A 28 0.38 -13.67 1.05
CA ALA A 28 -0.98 -14.22 1.00
C ALA A 28 -1.90 -13.74 2.13
N GLN A 29 -1.34 -13.16 3.20
CA GLN A 29 -2.07 -12.62 4.34
C GLN A 29 -2.14 -11.09 4.32
N MET A 30 -1.52 -10.44 3.33
CA MET A 30 -1.47 -8.99 3.23
C MET A 30 -2.79 -8.44 2.69
N THR A 31 -3.16 -7.27 3.21
CA THR A 31 -4.24 -6.44 2.65
C THR A 31 -3.62 -5.13 2.20
N LEU A 32 -3.88 -4.74 0.96
CA LEU A 32 -3.51 -3.44 0.41
C LEU A 32 -4.69 -2.48 0.52
N ALA A 33 -4.38 -1.20 0.70
CA ALA A 33 -5.35 -0.12 0.65
C ALA A 33 -4.80 1.04 -0.18
N ILE A 34 -5.69 1.78 -0.83
CA ILE A 34 -5.40 3.05 -1.49
C ILE A 34 -6.10 4.14 -0.70
N SER A 35 -5.36 5.15 -0.24
CA SER A 35 -5.91 6.32 0.44
C SER A 35 -5.75 7.58 -0.40
N ASP A 36 -6.68 8.52 -0.24
CA ASP A 36 -6.56 9.88 -0.74
C ASP A 36 -5.66 10.69 0.21
N GLU A 37 -4.48 11.08 -0.23
CA GLU A 37 -3.45 11.70 0.62
C GLU A 37 -3.07 13.09 0.11
N PRO A 38 -2.55 13.96 0.99
CA PRO A 38 -1.92 15.22 0.57
C PRO A 38 -0.76 14.99 -0.41
N VAL A 39 -0.37 16.05 -1.12
CA VAL A 39 0.80 16.03 -2.01
C VAL A 39 2.03 15.58 -1.22
N GLY A 40 2.69 14.51 -1.71
CA GLY A 40 3.82 13.87 -1.03
C GLY A 40 3.46 12.61 -0.22
N GLY A 41 2.17 12.33 -0.02
CA GLY A 41 1.67 11.15 0.69
C GLY A 41 1.58 11.32 2.21
N SER A 42 1.27 10.22 2.90
CA SER A 42 1.18 10.20 4.37
C SER A 42 2.51 10.58 5.03
N PRO A 43 2.53 11.55 5.97
CA PRO A 43 3.74 11.92 6.72
C PRO A 43 4.09 10.89 7.81
N THR A 44 3.14 10.08 8.26
CA THR A 44 3.29 9.18 9.42
C THR A 44 3.45 7.71 9.03
N GLY A 45 3.20 7.39 7.75
CA GLY A 45 3.13 6.02 7.26
C GLY A 45 1.77 5.35 7.47
N ALA A 46 0.85 5.95 8.24
CA ALA A 46 -0.54 5.54 8.34
C ALA A 46 -1.43 6.38 7.41
N PRO A 47 -2.55 5.85 6.88
CA PRO A 47 -3.47 6.63 6.06
C PRO A 47 -3.95 7.89 6.80
N THR A 48 -3.92 9.05 6.14
CA THR A 48 -4.37 10.33 6.70
C THR A 48 -5.71 10.80 6.14
N GLY A 49 -6.09 10.36 4.94
CA GLY A 49 -7.38 10.64 4.33
C GLY A 49 -8.25 9.40 4.11
N ASP A 50 -9.22 9.54 3.21
CA ASP A 50 -10.23 8.51 2.96
C ASP A 50 -9.62 7.28 2.29
N ILE A 51 -10.09 6.09 2.68
CA ILE A 51 -9.72 4.83 2.02
C ILE A 51 -10.61 4.63 0.80
N LEU A 52 -10.02 4.70 -0.38
CA LEU A 52 -10.71 4.61 -1.67
C LEU A 52 -10.87 3.16 -2.15
N ALA A 53 -9.94 2.29 -1.79
CA ALA A 53 -9.97 0.88 -2.17
C ALA A 53 -9.25 0.01 -1.14
N VAL A 54 -9.70 -1.23 -0.99
CA VAL A 54 -9.08 -2.26 -0.16
C VAL A 54 -9.07 -3.58 -0.94
N GLY A 55 -7.95 -4.29 -0.93
CA GLY A 55 -7.80 -5.56 -1.61
C GLY A 55 -6.95 -6.54 -0.81
N ALA A 56 -7.49 -7.72 -0.54
CA ALA A 56 -6.70 -8.83 -0.05
C ALA A 56 -5.78 -9.34 -1.15
N MET A 57 -4.54 -9.64 -0.80
CA MET A 57 -3.57 -10.21 -1.72
C MET A 57 -3.91 -11.69 -1.92
N ALA A 58 -4.21 -12.08 -3.15
CA ALA A 58 -4.31 -13.48 -3.53
C ALA A 58 -2.90 -14.04 -3.78
N ASN A 59 -2.73 -15.35 -3.61
CA ASN A 59 -1.45 -16.04 -3.83
C ASN A 59 -0.79 -15.56 -5.13
N LEU A 60 0.44 -15.03 -5.00
CA LEU A 60 1.30 -14.56 -6.09
C LEU A 60 1.92 -15.74 -6.85
#